data_AF-A0A174RZT8-F1
#
_entry.id   AF-A0A174RZT8-F1
#
_cell.length_a   1.000
_cell.length_b   1.000
_cell.length_c   1.000
_cell.angle_alpha   90.00
_cell.angle_beta   90.00
_cell.angle_gamma   90.00
#
_symmetry.space_group_name_H-M   'P 1'
#
loop_
_entity.id
_entity.type
_entity.pdbx_description
1 polymer ?
#
loop_
_entity_poly.entity_id
_entity_poly.type
_entity_poly.pdbx_seq_one_letter_code
_entity_poly.pdbx_strand_id
1 'polypeptide(L)'
;MEKLMALYNIASPSGREGKMARFITGELERMGISHWKDRYGNIYAVKGNKRSYPCVVAHMDEVHRRKAGSYAAHLVANSMIVGYSHKHKRMVGIGADDKNGIWVCLKCLEDFKAMKCVFFTEEETGCTGSRNADMDFFEDCRFVIGCDRRGNGDIITRINGTELCSKEFLKVIRPEKYGYRSASGLNTDIYALKTRGLDISCVNLSCGYYEPHTDREYTIYEDLCKCYRFVRHIICCHKTVSTHVAVEEKLLLHGYYELFGMAGYDEKEYMRLMRKHGMKVSTSNRKSHED
;
A
#
# COMPACT_ATOMS: atom_id res chain seq x y z
N MET A 1 -14.74 -14.47 -10.04
CA MET A 1 -13.69 -15.50 -9.98
C MET A 1 -12.85 -15.56 -11.25
N GLU A 2 -13.42 -15.68 -12.45
CA GLU A 2 -12.66 -15.83 -13.71
C GLU A 2 -11.56 -14.77 -13.92
N LYS A 3 -11.88 -13.48 -13.79
CA LYS A 3 -10.91 -12.39 -13.91
C LYS A 3 -9.76 -12.49 -12.89
N LEU A 4 -10.09 -12.86 -11.66
CA LEU A 4 -9.11 -13.01 -10.59
C LEU A 4 -8.14 -14.16 -10.92
N MET A 5 -8.67 -15.28 -11.40
CA MET A 5 -7.85 -16.41 -11.85
C MET A 5 -6.99 -16.03 -13.05
N ALA A 6 -7.52 -15.25 -14.00
CA ALA A 6 -6.75 -14.75 -15.14
C ALA A 6 -5.57 -13.88 -14.68
N LEU A 7 -5.79 -12.95 -13.74
CA LEU A 7 -4.74 -12.14 -13.14
C LEU A 7 -3.63 -13.01 -12.54
N TYR A 8 -3.97 -13.97 -11.66
CA TYR A 8 -2.96 -14.82 -11.02
C TYR A 8 -2.13 -15.65 -12.00
N ASN A 9 -2.67 -15.99 -13.17
CA ASN A 9 -1.96 -16.74 -14.20
C ASN A 9 -1.04 -15.86 -15.09
N ILE A 10 -1.01 -14.55 -14.87
CA ILE A 10 -0.09 -13.63 -15.55
C ILE A 10 1.13 -13.42 -14.66
N ALA A 11 2.31 -13.84 -15.12
CA ALA A 11 3.56 -13.47 -14.47
C ALA A 11 3.96 -12.03 -14.84
N SER A 12 4.23 -11.20 -13.83
CA SER A 12 4.63 -9.79 -14.00
C SER A 12 5.79 -9.39 -13.08
N PRO A 13 6.98 -10.01 -13.20
CA PRO A 13 8.12 -9.60 -12.37
C PRO A 13 8.43 -8.11 -12.56
N SER A 14 8.97 -7.44 -11.53
CA SER A 14 9.37 -6.03 -11.62
C SER A 14 10.28 -5.76 -12.83
N GLY A 15 9.97 -4.71 -13.58
CA GLY A 15 10.59 -4.33 -14.85
C GLY A 15 10.16 -5.17 -16.05
N ARG A 16 9.21 -6.12 -15.87
CA ARG A 16 8.67 -7.02 -16.90
C ARG A 16 7.14 -7.13 -16.85
N GLU A 17 6.48 -6.06 -16.44
CA GLU A 17 5.03 -5.93 -16.23
C GLU A 17 4.24 -5.91 -17.54
N GLY A 18 4.90 -5.88 -18.71
CA GLY A 18 4.25 -5.68 -20.01
C GLY A 18 3.10 -6.65 -20.34
N LYS A 19 3.07 -7.87 -19.79
CA LYS A 19 1.91 -8.78 -19.92
C LYS A 19 0.72 -8.34 -19.07
N MET A 20 0.98 -7.95 -17.82
CA MET A 20 -0.05 -7.42 -16.92
C MET A 20 -0.60 -6.09 -17.42
N ALA A 21 0.28 -5.19 -17.85
CA ALA A 21 -0.08 -3.91 -18.46
C ALA A 21 -1.02 -4.10 -19.68
N ARG A 22 -0.71 -5.06 -20.57
CA ARG A 22 -1.59 -5.39 -21.71
C ARG A 22 -2.94 -5.96 -21.27
N PHE A 23 -2.96 -6.81 -20.26
CA PHE A 23 -4.21 -7.35 -19.71
C PHE A 23 -5.10 -6.24 -19.13
N ILE A 24 -4.52 -5.36 -18.31
CA ILE A 24 -5.22 -4.22 -17.72
C ILE A 24 -5.74 -3.28 -18.81
N THR A 25 -4.89 -2.91 -19.77
CA THR A 25 -5.27 -2.05 -20.91
C THR A 25 -6.44 -2.66 -21.70
N GLY A 26 -6.38 -3.95 -22.03
CA GLY A 26 -7.46 -4.64 -22.73
C GLY A 26 -8.77 -4.68 -21.94
N GLU A 27 -8.71 -4.81 -20.61
CA GLU A 27 -9.90 -4.71 -19.75
C GLU A 27 -10.48 -3.29 -19.73
N LEU A 28 -9.63 -2.26 -19.69
CA LEU A 28 -10.04 -0.85 -19.74
C LEU A 28 -10.70 -0.51 -21.08
N GLU A 29 -10.12 -0.95 -22.20
CA GLU A 29 -10.67 -0.81 -23.54
C GLU A 29 -12.02 -1.51 -23.68
N ARG A 30 -12.13 -2.76 -23.19
CA ARG A 30 -13.39 -3.52 -23.18
C ARG A 30 -14.50 -2.82 -22.40
N MET A 31 -14.14 -2.10 -21.34
CA MET A 31 -15.07 -1.29 -20.55
C MET A 31 -15.34 0.10 -21.13
N GLY A 32 -14.67 0.50 -22.21
CA GLY A 32 -14.77 1.84 -22.81
C GLY A 32 -14.23 2.95 -21.88
N ILE A 33 -13.22 2.65 -21.07
CA ILE A 33 -12.67 3.57 -20.07
C ILE A 33 -11.48 4.32 -20.65
N SER A 34 -11.49 5.65 -20.51
CA SER A 34 -10.36 6.50 -20.89
C SER A 34 -9.15 6.17 -20.02
N HIS A 35 -8.02 5.95 -20.67
CA HIS A 35 -6.78 5.63 -19.98
C HIS A 35 -5.57 6.07 -20.81
N TRP A 36 -4.45 6.26 -20.13
CA TRP A 36 -3.15 6.52 -20.76
C TRP A 36 -2.04 5.88 -19.94
N LYS A 37 -0.85 5.85 -20.54
CA LYS A 37 0.36 5.35 -19.89
C LYS A 37 1.41 6.44 -19.89
N ASP A 38 2.10 6.63 -18.76
CA ASP A 38 3.20 7.58 -18.67
C ASP A 38 4.53 7.00 -19.21
N ARG A 39 5.60 7.78 -19.08
CA ARG A 39 6.96 7.37 -19.51
C ARG A 39 7.58 6.26 -18.65
N TYR A 40 7.08 6.04 -17.43
CA TYR A 40 7.55 4.99 -16.52
C TYR A 40 6.76 3.70 -16.69
N GLY A 41 5.62 3.75 -17.37
CA GLY A 41 4.76 2.60 -17.61
C GLY A 41 3.55 2.54 -16.70
N ASN A 42 3.36 3.53 -15.81
CA ASN A 42 2.16 3.61 -14.97
C ASN A 42 0.93 3.80 -15.87
N ILE A 43 -0.15 3.09 -15.55
CA ILE A 43 -1.42 3.17 -16.28
C ILE A 43 -2.42 3.96 -15.45
N TYR A 44 -2.95 5.03 -16.03
CA TYR A 44 -3.95 5.89 -15.40
C TYR A 44 -5.29 5.66 -16.10
N ALA A 45 -6.34 5.41 -15.33
CA ALA A 45 -7.68 5.17 -15.83
C ALA A 45 -8.68 6.15 -15.20
N VAL A 46 -9.50 6.78 -16.03
CA VAL A 46 -10.55 7.72 -15.61
C VAL A 46 -11.87 7.29 -16.22
N LYS A 47 -12.80 6.87 -15.37
CA LYS A 47 -14.17 6.52 -15.76
C LYS A 47 -15.13 7.61 -15.33
N GLY A 48 -15.98 8.07 -16.26
CA GLY A 48 -17.05 9.03 -16.01
C GLY A 48 -16.57 10.49 -16.03
N ASN A 49 -17.53 11.41 -16.05
CA ASN A 49 -17.29 12.87 -16.05
C ASN A 49 -17.93 13.48 -14.78
N LYS A 50 -17.11 13.76 -13.77
CA LYS A 50 -17.53 14.31 -12.47
C LYS A 50 -16.52 15.35 -12.00
N ARG A 51 -16.98 16.24 -11.11
CA ARG A 51 -16.12 17.26 -10.47
C ARG A 51 -15.09 16.67 -9.51
N SER A 52 -15.34 15.48 -8.97
CA SER A 52 -14.40 14.78 -8.10
C SER A 52 -14.60 13.28 -8.13
N TYR A 53 -13.53 12.53 -7.81
CA TYR A 53 -13.47 11.09 -7.98
C TYR A 53 -13.03 10.37 -6.69
N PRO A 54 -13.56 9.16 -6.39
CA PRO A 54 -12.79 8.21 -5.59
C PRO A 54 -11.57 7.74 -6.39
N CYS A 55 -10.48 7.40 -5.71
CA CYS A 55 -9.33 6.77 -6.34
C CYS A 55 -8.91 5.48 -5.62
N VAL A 56 -8.64 4.44 -6.41
CA VAL A 56 -8.02 3.19 -5.92
C VAL A 56 -6.75 2.94 -6.72
N VAL A 57 -5.67 2.60 -6.04
CA VAL A 57 -4.35 2.35 -6.66
C VAL A 57 -3.88 0.93 -6.34
N ALA A 58 -3.07 0.39 -7.25
CA ALA A 58 -2.45 -0.93 -7.13
C ALA A 58 -1.11 -0.93 -7.87
N HIS A 59 -0.20 -1.85 -7.54
CA HIS A 59 1.00 -2.08 -8.33
C HIS A 59 0.83 -3.29 -9.27
N MET A 60 1.55 -3.27 -10.40
CA MET A 60 1.44 -4.31 -11.44
C MET A 60 2.48 -5.41 -11.30
N ASP A 61 3.57 -5.12 -10.60
CA ASP A 61 4.67 -6.05 -10.48
C ASP A 61 4.44 -7.12 -9.40
N GLU A 62 5.33 -8.10 -9.38
CA GLU A 62 5.40 -9.11 -8.34
C GLU A 62 6.88 -9.40 -8.04
N VAL A 63 7.22 -9.74 -6.79
CA VAL A 63 8.59 -10.15 -6.43
C VAL A 63 9.07 -11.40 -7.17
N HIS A 64 8.14 -12.18 -7.69
CA HIS A 64 8.42 -13.51 -8.19
C HIS A 64 8.92 -13.51 -9.64
N ARG A 65 10.10 -14.09 -9.84
CA ARG A 65 10.75 -14.16 -11.17
C ARG A 65 10.38 -15.45 -11.90
N ARG A 66 9.12 -15.59 -12.29
CA ARG A 66 8.61 -16.76 -13.02
C ARG A 66 8.30 -16.46 -14.49
N LYS A 67 8.26 -17.50 -15.31
CA LYS A 67 7.81 -17.39 -16.71
C LYS A 67 6.30 -17.68 -16.78
N ALA A 68 5.54 -16.86 -17.49
CA ALA A 68 4.12 -17.14 -17.72
C ALA A 68 3.95 -18.54 -18.34
N GLY A 69 2.94 -19.28 -17.90
CA GLY A 69 2.70 -20.67 -18.30
C GLY A 69 3.56 -21.72 -17.59
N SER A 70 4.49 -21.33 -16.70
CA SER A 70 5.25 -22.30 -15.88
C SER A 70 4.52 -22.75 -14.61
N TYR A 71 3.38 -22.12 -14.31
CA TYR A 71 2.54 -22.39 -13.16
C TYR A 71 1.08 -22.07 -13.47
N ALA A 72 0.17 -22.56 -12.63
CA ALA A 72 -1.22 -22.18 -12.67
C ALA A 72 -1.73 -21.83 -11.26
N ALA A 73 -2.72 -20.93 -11.19
CA ALA A 73 -3.48 -20.67 -9.98
C ALA A 73 -4.61 -21.70 -9.84
N HIS A 74 -4.84 -22.18 -8.62
CA HIS A 74 -5.84 -23.19 -8.30
C HIS A 74 -6.70 -22.73 -7.12
N LEU A 75 -8.02 -22.90 -7.24
CA LEU A 75 -8.93 -22.78 -6.11
C LEU A 75 -8.95 -24.12 -5.37
N VAL A 76 -8.61 -24.08 -4.08
CA VAL A 76 -8.60 -25.23 -3.17
C VAL A 76 -9.51 -24.93 -1.97
N ALA A 77 -10.13 -25.99 -1.43
CA ALA A 77 -11.07 -25.88 -0.31
C ALA A 77 -12.19 -24.83 -0.50
N ASN A 78 -12.59 -24.58 -1.76
CA ASN A 78 -13.63 -23.62 -2.19
C ASN A 78 -13.38 -22.13 -1.90
N SER A 79 -12.31 -21.79 -1.16
CA SER A 79 -12.04 -20.42 -0.70
C SER A 79 -10.60 -19.96 -0.93
N MET A 80 -9.64 -20.87 -0.93
CA MET A 80 -8.23 -20.54 -0.94
C MET A 80 -7.65 -20.67 -2.35
N ILE A 81 -6.94 -19.65 -2.82
CA ILE A 81 -6.30 -19.63 -4.13
C ILE A 81 -4.80 -19.73 -3.92
N VAL A 82 -4.19 -20.72 -4.58
CA VAL A 82 -2.76 -21.05 -4.46
C VAL A 82 -2.12 -21.23 -5.82
N GLY A 83 -0.80 -21.14 -5.87
CA GLY A 83 -0.01 -21.35 -7.09
C GLY A 83 0.66 -22.71 -7.08
N TYR A 84 0.59 -23.43 -8.19
CA TYR A 84 1.24 -24.72 -8.34
C TYR A 84 1.95 -24.84 -9.68
N SER A 85 3.17 -25.37 -9.67
CA SER A 85 3.89 -25.74 -10.88
C SER A 85 3.84 -27.24 -11.08
N HIS A 86 3.00 -27.70 -12.02
CA HIS A 86 2.91 -29.13 -12.38
C HIS A 86 4.24 -29.69 -12.90
N LYS A 87 5.01 -28.87 -13.64
CA LYS A 87 6.32 -29.27 -14.17
C LYS A 87 7.32 -29.58 -13.04
N HIS A 88 7.34 -28.75 -12.00
CA HIS A 88 8.29 -28.85 -10.90
C HIS A 88 7.71 -29.53 -9.65
N LYS A 89 6.43 -29.95 -9.71
CA LYS A 89 5.68 -30.61 -8.63
C LYS A 89 5.77 -29.90 -7.27
N ARG A 90 5.69 -28.56 -7.28
CA ARG A 90 5.82 -27.74 -6.07
C ARG A 90 4.89 -26.53 -6.09
N MET A 91 4.59 -26.04 -4.88
CA MET A 91 3.94 -24.75 -4.69
C MET A 91 4.82 -23.63 -5.24
N VAL A 92 4.18 -22.61 -5.76
CA VAL A 92 4.80 -21.35 -6.16
C VAL A 92 3.89 -20.21 -5.74
N GLY A 93 4.45 -19.04 -5.49
CA GLY A 93 3.63 -17.87 -5.20
C GLY A 93 2.74 -17.50 -6.39
N ILE A 94 1.69 -16.71 -6.14
CA ILE A 94 0.71 -16.33 -7.16
C ILE A 94 0.82 -14.86 -7.58
N GLY A 95 1.68 -14.08 -6.91
CA GLY A 95 1.73 -12.63 -7.01
C GLY A 95 0.47 -11.99 -6.45
N ALA A 96 -0.06 -12.50 -5.34
CA ALA A 96 -1.25 -11.92 -4.72
C ALA A 96 -1.01 -10.50 -4.22
N ASP A 97 0.21 -10.24 -3.77
CA ASP A 97 0.83 -8.93 -3.71
C ASP A 97 1.33 -8.54 -5.12
N ASP A 98 0.69 -7.62 -5.88
CA ASP A 98 -0.57 -6.90 -5.60
C ASP A 98 -1.68 -7.18 -6.63
N LYS A 99 -1.76 -8.42 -7.16
CA LYS A 99 -2.89 -8.79 -8.04
C LYS A 99 -4.24 -8.69 -7.34
N ASN A 100 -4.28 -8.75 -6.02
CA ASN A 100 -5.49 -8.49 -5.24
C ASN A 100 -5.93 -7.03 -5.38
N GLY A 101 -5.01 -6.06 -5.24
CA GLY A 101 -5.27 -4.65 -5.49
C GLY A 101 -5.71 -4.37 -6.93
N ILE A 102 -5.03 -4.97 -7.93
CA ILE A 102 -5.42 -4.85 -9.34
C ILE A 102 -6.87 -5.32 -9.54
N TRP A 103 -7.24 -6.46 -8.94
CA TRP A 103 -8.59 -6.98 -9.03
C TRP A 103 -9.62 -6.02 -8.41
N VAL A 104 -9.31 -5.42 -7.25
CA VAL A 104 -10.16 -4.42 -6.60
C VAL A 104 -10.32 -3.17 -7.47
N CYS A 105 -9.25 -2.67 -8.10
CA CYS A 105 -9.31 -1.56 -9.06
C CYS A 105 -10.26 -1.86 -10.21
N LEU A 106 -10.09 -3.01 -10.88
CA LEU A 106 -10.93 -3.42 -12.01
C LEU A 106 -12.39 -3.61 -11.58
N LYS A 107 -12.65 -4.21 -10.42
CA LYS A 107 -13.98 -4.36 -9.85
C LYS A 107 -14.64 -3.01 -9.52
N CYS A 108 -13.88 -2.03 -9.07
CA CYS A 108 -14.40 -0.69 -8.84
C CYS A 108 -14.74 0.03 -10.15
N LEU A 109 -13.89 -0.12 -11.17
CA LEU A 109 -14.14 0.43 -12.50
C LEU A 109 -15.37 -0.21 -13.16
N GLU A 110 -15.69 -1.47 -12.87
CA GLU A 110 -16.95 -2.08 -13.32
C GLU A 110 -18.17 -1.48 -12.60
N ASP A 111 -18.15 -1.48 -11.27
CA ASP A 111 -19.32 -1.23 -10.44
C ASP A 111 -19.70 0.26 -10.31
N PHE A 112 -18.74 1.18 -10.45
CA PHE A 112 -18.98 2.62 -10.27
C PHE A 112 -19.06 3.37 -11.60
N LYS A 113 -19.93 4.39 -11.66
CA LYS A 113 -20.07 5.29 -12.83
C LYS A 113 -18.96 6.35 -12.91
N ALA A 114 -18.30 6.64 -11.79
CA ALA A 114 -17.23 7.62 -11.68
C ALA A 114 -16.12 7.07 -10.78
N MET A 115 -14.94 6.84 -11.35
CA MET A 115 -13.80 6.26 -10.64
C MET A 115 -12.48 6.62 -11.32
N LYS A 116 -11.44 6.86 -10.52
CA LYS A 116 -10.06 6.94 -10.97
C LYS A 116 -9.28 5.71 -10.45
N CYS A 117 -8.49 5.09 -11.31
CA CYS A 117 -7.56 4.05 -10.89
C CYS A 117 -6.17 4.29 -11.46
N VAL A 118 -5.14 3.92 -10.69
CA VAL A 118 -3.75 3.93 -11.17
C VAL A 118 -3.14 2.57 -10.92
N PHE A 119 -2.39 2.09 -11.90
CA PHE A 119 -1.63 0.85 -11.82
C PHE A 119 -0.14 1.21 -11.97
N PHE A 120 0.61 1.09 -10.88
CA PHE A 120 2.02 1.49 -10.81
C PHE A 120 2.95 0.36 -11.27
N THR A 121 4.12 0.72 -11.77
CA THR A 121 5.23 -0.20 -12.07
C THR A 121 6.25 -0.25 -10.94
N GLU A 122 6.93 -1.38 -10.78
CA GLU A 122 8.15 -1.52 -9.97
C GLU A 122 8.02 -1.06 -8.50
N GLU A 123 6.92 -1.40 -7.83
CA GLU A 123 6.72 -1.16 -6.40
C GLU A 123 7.74 -1.94 -5.57
N GLU A 124 7.90 -3.21 -5.89
CA GLU A 124 8.70 -4.18 -5.13
C GLU A 124 10.21 -3.89 -5.19
N THR A 125 10.62 -3.01 -6.10
CA THR A 125 12.01 -2.54 -6.26
C THR A 125 12.23 -1.10 -5.76
N GLY A 126 11.25 -0.54 -5.05
CA GLY A 126 11.35 0.74 -4.39
C GLY A 126 10.35 1.79 -4.89
N CYS A 127 9.13 1.40 -5.24
CA CYS A 127 8.04 2.32 -5.59
C CYS A 127 8.39 3.24 -6.78
N THR A 128 9.11 2.73 -7.79
CA THR A 128 9.59 3.57 -8.91
C THR A 128 8.43 4.25 -9.63
N GLY A 129 7.34 3.53 -9.87
CA GLY A 129 6.12 4.04 -10.51
C GLY A 129 5.51 5.20 -9.74
N SER A 130 5.11 4.97 -8.48
CA SER A 130 4.45 6.00 -7.65
C SER A 130 5.35 7.19 -7.30
N ARG A 131 6.66 6.98 -7.14
CA ARG A 131 7.64 8.07 -6.97
C ARG A 131 7.73 9.00 -8.17
N ASN A 132 7.32 8.55 -9.35
CA ASN A 132 7.31 9.36 -10.57
C ASN A 132 5.90 9.60 -11.11
N ALA A 133 4.87 9.31 -10.31
CA ALA A 133 3.47 9.48 -10.72
C ALA A 133 3.16 10.92 -11.14
N ASP A 134 2.29 11.05 -12.14
CA ASP A 134 1.57 12.28 -12.41
C ASP A 134 0.72 12.69 -11.20
N MET A 135 1.08 13.78 -10.53
CA MET A 135 0.38 14.25 -9.33
C MET A 135 -0.90 15.01 -9.68
N ASP A 136 -0.97 15.62 -10.87
CA ASP A 136 -2.12 16.38 -11.36
C ASP A 136 -3.33 15.44 -11.52
N PHE A 137 -3.07 14.16 -11.77
CA PHE A 137 -4.09 13.10 -11.76
C PHE A 137 -4.94 13.08 -10.49
N PHE A 138 -4.37 13.45 -9.34
CA PHE A 138 -5.02 13.34 -8.03
C PHE A 138 -5.73 14.62 -7.56
N GLU A 139 -5.63 15.74 -8.28
CA GLU A 139 -6.18 17.04 -7.84
C GLU A 139 -7.70 17.03 -7.57
N ASP A 140 -8.44 16.28 -8.37
CA ASP A 140 -9.90 16.12 -8.22
C ASP A 140 -10.28 14.85 -7.43
N CYS A 141 -9.30 14.15 -6.83
CA CYS A 141 -9.57 12.98 -6.02
C CYS A 141 -10.07 13.39 -4.62
N ARG A 142 -11.04 12.64 -4.11
CA ARG A 142 -11.61 12.84 -2.76
C ARG A 142 -10.75 12.21 -1.67
N PHE A 143 -10.15 11.07 -2.00
CA PHE A 143 -9.26 10.25 -1.18
C PHE A 143 -8.64 9.19 -2.09
N VAL A 144 -7.57 8.55 -1.61
CA VAL A 144 -6.88 7.45 -2.32
C VAL A 144 -6.86 6.19 -1.46
N ILE A 145 -7.20 5.04 -2.04
CA ILE A 145 -7.16 3.75 -1.35
C ILE A 145 -6.15 2.83 -2.05
N GLY A 146 -5.14 2.37 -1.32
CA GLY A 146 -4.33 1.22 -1.71
C GLY A 146 -4.95 -0.06 -1.14
N CYS A 147 -4.85 -1.16 -1.89
CA CYS A 147 -5.31 -2.48 -1.44
C CYS A 147 -4.15 -3.47 -1.50
N ASP A 148 -3.08 -3.13 -0.79
CA ASP A 148 -1.77 -3.75 -0.87
C ASP A 148 -1.23 -4.03 0.54
N ARG A 149 -1.96 -4.86 1.28
CA ARG A 149 -1.54 -5.28 2.61
C ARG A 149 -1.99 -6.71 2.88
N ARG A 150 -1.10 -7.51 3.46
CA ARG A 150 -1.45 -8.88 3.89
C ARG A 150 -2.53 -8.91 4.96
N GLY A 151 -3.28 -10.01 5.01
CA GLY A 151 -4.34 -10.24 5.99
C GLY A 151 -5.69 -9.64 5.59
N ASN A 152 -6.59 -9.45 6.56
CA ASN A 152 -7.98 -9.05 6.27
C ASN A 152 -8.56 -7.99 7.23
N GLY A 153 -7.77 -7.44 8.15
CA GLY A 153 -8.25 -6.58 9.24
C GLY A 153 -7.41 -5.34 9.51
N ASP A 154 -6.37 -5.05 8.73
CA ASP A 154 -5.55 -3.86 8.87
C ASP A 154 -6.03 -2.76 7.92
N ILE A 155 -6.19 -1.54 8.44
CA ILE A 155 -6.21 -0.28 7.69
C ILE A 155 -4.97 0.53 8.10
N ILE A 156 -4.05 0.73 7.18
CA ILE A 156 -2.83 1.48 7.42
C ILE A 156 -3.16 2.96 7.40
N THR A 157 -2.96 3.61 8.55
CA THR A 157 -3.24 5.05 8.76
C THR A 157 -1.98 5.84 9.07
N ARG A 158 -0.85 5.17 9.30
CA ARG A 158 0.44 5.78 9.62
C ARG A 158 1.60 4.95 9.05
N ILE A 159 2.59 5.60 8.46
CA ILE A 159 3.83 4.96 7.96
C ILE A 159 5.00 5.85 8.37
N ASN A 160 6.02 5.28 9.04
CA ASN A 160 7.24 6.01 9.46
C ASN A 160 6.97 7.35 10.18
N GLY A 161 5.98 7.39 11.07
CA GLY A 161 5.58 8.62 11.79
C GLY A 161 4.65 9.56 11.02
N THR A 162 4.57 9.42 9.70
CA THR A 162 3.66 10.21 8.85
C THR A 162 2.23 9.69 8.92
N GLU A 163 1.27 10.54 9.29
CA GLU A 163 -0.15 10.23 9.19
C GLU A 163 -0.62 10.26 7.73
N LEU A 164 -1.47 9.31 7.34
CA LEU A 164 -1.92 9.17 5.95
C LEU A 164 -3.30 9.79 5.71
N CYS A 165 -4.14 9.86 6.74
CA CYS A 165 -5.53 10.29 6.65
C CYS A 165 -5.99 11.07 7.88
N SER A 166 -6.99 11.92 7.70
CA SER A 166 -7.60 12.67 8.81
C SER A 166 -8.46 11.79 9.73
N LYS A 167 -8.65 12.23 10.98
CA LYS A 167 -9.53 11.55 11.94
C LYS A 167 -10.99 11.58 11.49
N GLU A 168 -11.39 12.65 10.81
CA GLU A 168 -12.72 12.86 10.21
C GLU A 168 -13.00 11.82 9.14
N PHE A 169 -12.00 11.52 8.29
CA PHE A 169 -12.11 10.44 7.30
C PHE A 169 -12.41 9.10 7.97
N LEU A 170 -11.64 8.73 9.00
CA LEU A 170 -11.84 7.48 9.74
C LEU A 170 -13.21 7.40 10.43
N LYS A 171 -13.67 8.50 11.03
CA LYS A 171 -15.00 8.59 11.65
C LYS A 171 -16.14 8.35 10.64
N VAL A 172 -15.99 8.81 9.40
CA VAL A 172 -17.01 8.62 8.35
C VAL A 172 -17.04 7.18 7.87
N ILE A 173 -15.87 6.59 7.60
CA ILE A 173 -15.80 5.25 6.99
C ILE A 173 -16.00 4.09 7.99
N ARG A 174 -15.82 4.33 9.30
CA ARG A 174 -16.11 3.37 10.37
C ARG A 174 -15.51 1.97 10.12
N PRO A 175 -14.18 1.86 10.02
CA PRO A 175 -13.50 0.61 9.64
C PRO A 175 -13.86 -0.58 10.54
N GLU A 176 -14.13 -0.32 11.82
CA GLU A 176 -14.48 -1.32 12.83
C GLU A 176 -15.74 -2.11 12.45
N LYS A 177 -16.70 -1.50 11.74
CA LYS A 177 -17.93 -2.18 11.27
C LYS A 177 -17.65 -3.25 10.22
N TYR A 178 -16.52 -3.14 9.55
CA TYR A 178 -16.06 -4.10 8.54
C TYR A 178 -14.96 -5.01 9.09
N GLY A 179 -14.66 -4.94 10.40
CA GLY A 179 -13.61 -5.72 11.04
C GLY A 179 -12.20 -5.26 10.66
N TYR A 180 -12.03 -3.98 10.34
CA TYR A 180 -10.74 -3.33 10.11
C TYR A 180 -10.32 -2.51 11.34
N ARG A 181 -9.03 -2.49 11.64
CA ARG A 181 -8.41 -1.71 12.73
C ARG A 181 -7.19 -0.95 12.22
N SER A 182 -7.00 0.26 12.76
CA SER A 182 -5.83 1.08 12.43
C SER A 182 -4.54 0.34 12.77
N ALA A 183 -3.61 0.37 11.82
CA ALA A 183 -2.28 -0.21 11.96
C ALA A 183 -1.21 0.71 11.34
N SER A 184 0.03 0.48 11.72
CA SER A 184 1.18 1.11 11.08
C SER A 184 1.71 0.23 9.96
N GLY A 185 2.09 0.85 8.84
CA GLY A 185 2.59 0.17 7.66
C GLY A 185 4.09 0.36 7.43
N LEU A 186 4.54 -0.21 6.32
CA LEU A 186 5.87 0.00 5.75
C LEU A 186 5.75 0.89 4.51
N ASN A 187 6.86 1.17 3.84
CA ASN A 187 6.85 1.89 2.57
C ASN A 187 5.97 1.15 1.55
N THR A 188 5.06 1.88 0.93
CA THR A 188 4.20 1.42 -0.17
C THR A 188 3.97 2.57 -1.14
N ASP A 189 3.30 2.31 -2.27
CA ASP A 189 2.91 3.36 -3.23
C ASP A 189 2.11 4.49 -2.58
N ILE A 190 1.21 4.19 -1.63
CA ILE A 190 0.45 5.20 -0.89
C ILE A 190 1.38 6.15 -0.11
N TYR A 191 2.43 5.61 0.50
CA TYR A 191 3.42 6.43 1.20
C TYR A 191 4.22 7.29 0.23
N ALA A 192 4.63 6.74 -0.92
CA ALA A 192 5.35 7.49 -1.96
C ALA A 192 4.50 8.64 -2.53
N LEU A 193 3.20 8.43 -2.75
CA LEU A 193 2.30 9.53 -3.13
C LEU A 193 2.21 10.58 -2.01
N LYS A 194 2.13 10.13 -0.75
CA LYS A 194 2.01 11.03 0.40
C LYS A 194 3.22 11.95 0.57
N THR A 195 4.42 11.41 0.42
CA THR A 195 5.68 12.19 0.52
C THR A 195 5.91 13.11 -0.67
N ARG A 196 5.23 12.87 -1.79
CA ARG A 196 5.24 13.75 -2.98
C ARG A 196 4.22 14.88 -2.95
N GLY A 197 3.52 15.05 -1.83
CA GLY A 197 2.60 16.17 -1.64
C GLY A 197 1.14 15.85 -1.93
N LEU A 198 0.73 14.57 -1.93
CA LEU A 198 -0.69 14.22 -1.94
C LEU A 198 -1.37 14.82 -0.70
N ASP A 199 -2.23 15.82 -0.91
CA ASP A 199 -2.85 16.67 0.13
C ASP A 199 -4.25 16.20 0.54
N ILE A 200 -4.61 14.96 0.18
CA ILE A 200 -5.84 14.28 0.56
C ILE A 200 -5.56 13.04 1.41
N SER A 201 -6.58 12.57 2.12
CA SER A 201 -6.51 11.35 2.92
C SER A 201 -6.26 10.15 2.02
N CYS A 202 -5.30 9.34 2.44
CA CYS A 202 -4.97 8.09 1.79
C CYS A 202 -4.87 6.98 2.83
N VAL A 203 -5.20 5.75 2.44
CA VAL A 203 -5.12 4.57 3.32
C VAL A 203 -4.67 3.37 2.51
N ASN A 204 -4.00 2.41 3.16
CA ASN A 204 -3.71 1.11 2.55
C ASN A 204 -4.46 0.02 3.32
N LEU A 205 -5.16 -0.87 2.60
CA LEU A 205 -6.06 -1.86 3.20
C LEU A 205 -5.53 -3.26 3.02
N SER A 206 -5.65 -4.05 4.08
CA SER A 206 -5.42 -5.49 3.95
C SER A 206 -6.44 -6.15 3.03
N CYS A 207 -5.96 -6.97 2.09
CA CYS A 207 -6.72 -7.40 0.90
C CYS A 207 -6.74 -8.92 0.69
N GLY A 208 -6.57 -9.70 1.76
CA GLY A 208 -6.88 -11.13 1.79
C GLY A 208 -5.79 -12.07 1.27
N TYR A 209 -4.58 -11.56 1.04
CA TYR A 209 -3.40 -12.41 0.78
C TYR A 209 -2.58 -12.69 2.03
N TYR A 210 -1.86 -13.80 2.02
CA TYR A 210 -1.13 -14.35 3.15
C TYR A 210 0.20 -14.96 2.69
N GLU A 211 1.16 -15.06 3.62
CA GLU A 211 2.55 -15.48 3.34
C GLU A 211 3.18 -14.76 2.13
N PRO A 212 3.08 -13.41 2.06
CA PRO A 212 3.57 -12.66 0.91
C PRO A 212 5.06 -12.87 0.69
N HIS A 213 5.46 -12.75 -0.57
CA HIS A 213 6.85 -12.89 -1.01
C HIS A 213 7.46 -14.27 -0.77
N THR A 214 6.61 -15.30 -0.66
CA THR A 214 7.03 -16.70 -0.54
C THR A 214 6.42 -17.57 -1.63
N ASP A 215 6.98 -18.75 -1.85
CA ASP A 215 6.36 -19.75 -2.73
C ASP A 215 5.07 -20.37 -2.17
N ARG A 216 4.68 -19.99 -0.95
CA ARG A 216 3.46 -20.42 -0.28
C ARG A 216 2.40 -19.32 -0.25
N GLU A 217 2.63 -18.21 -0.93
CA GLU A 217 1.66 -17.13 -1.00
C GLU A 217 0.28 -17.63 -1.49
N TYR A 218 -0.76 -17.23 -0.78
CA TYR A 218 -2.14 -17.60 -1.08
C TYR A 218 -3.10 -16.46 -0.81
N THR A 219 -4.26 -16.52 -1.46
CA THR A 219 -5.38 -15.61 -1.21
C THR A 219 -6.56 -16.37 -0.65
N ILE A 220 -7.23 -15.83 0.36
CA ILE A 220 -8.57 -16.27 0.77
C ILE A 220 -9.59 -15.38 0.07
N TYR A 221 -10.38 -15.97 -0.82
CA TYR A 221 -11.30 -15.24 -1.70
C TYR A 221 -12.36 -14.45 -0.91
N GLU A 222 -12.85 -14.98 0.19
CA GLU A 222 -13.82 -14.33 1.08
C GLU A 222 -13.23 -13.08 1.74
N ASP A 223 -11.94 -13.10 2.05
CA ASP A 223 -11.23 -11.96 2.63
C ASP A 223 -10.97 -10.87 1.59
N LEU A 224 -10.62 -11.25 0.36
CA LEU A 224 -10.56 -10.31 -0.75
C LEU A 224 -11.94 -9.69 -1.02
N CYS A 225 -13.02 -10.49 -0.97
CA CYS A 225 -14.39 -9.98 -1.07
C CYS A 225 -14.77 -9.09 0.12
N LYS A 226 -14.28 -9.36 1.34
CA LYS A 226 -14.44 -8.50 2.52
C LYS A 226 -13.78 -7.14 2.28
N CYS A 227 -12.54 -7.12 1.80
CA CYS A 227 -11.83 -5.90 1.42
C CYS A 227 -12.63 -5.10 0.38
N TYR A 228 -13.06 -5.75 -0.70
CA TYR A 228 -13.84 -5.10 -1.74
C TYR A 228 -15.17 -4.49 -1.21
N ARG A 229 -15.88 -5.21 -0.32
CA ARG A 229 -17.08 -4.66 0.35
C ARG A 229 -16.78 -3.40 1.14
N PHE A 230 -15.63 -3.35 1.83
CA PHE A 230 -15.22 -2.18 2.59
C PHE A 230 -14.81 -1.02 1.67
N VAL A 231 -14.08 -1.27 0.58
CA VAL A 231 -13.77 -0.26 -0.44
C VAL A 231 -15.05 0.35 -1.03
N ARG A 232 -16.04 -0.48 -1.38
CA ARG A 232 -17.34 0.00 -1.83
C ARG A 232 -18.04 0.86 -0.78
N HIS A 233 -17.96 0.48 0.51
CA HIS A 233 -18.50 1.28 1.59
C HIS A 233 -17.87 2.68 1.63
N ILE A 234 -16.54 2.77 1.65
CA ILE A 234 -15.80 4.04 1.67
C ILE A 234 -16.23 4.94 0.50
N ILE A 235 -16.28 4.37 -0.72
CA ILE A 235 -16.69 5.08 -1.94
C ILE A 235 -18.13 5.60 -1.85
N CYS A 236 -19.02 4.83 -1.26
CA CYS A 236 -20.43 5.16 -1.11
C CYS A 236 -20.69 6.17 0.00
N CYS A 237 -20.03 6.07 1.15
CA CYS A 237 -20.30 6.92 2.31
C CYS A 237 -19.53 8.25 2.30
N HIS A 238 -18.34 8.29 1.71
CA HIS A 238 -17.51 9.50 1.68
C HIS A 238 -17.66 10.24 0.35
N LYS A 239 -18.39 11.37 0.36
CA LYS A 239 -18.72 12.17 -0.84
C LYS A 239 -17.95 13.46 -1.02
N THR A 240 -17.32 13.94 0.04
CA THR A 240 -16.53 15.17 0.09
C THR A 240 -15.06 14.89 -0.19
N VAL A 241 -14.28 15.94 -0.50
CA VAL A 241 -12.82 15.85 -0.50
C VAL A 241 -12.33 15.75 0.94
N SER A 242 -11.45 14.79 1.21
CA SER A 242 -10.85 14.58 2.53
C SER A 242 -9.47 15.19 2.56
N THR A 243 -9.37 16.52 2.67
CA THR A 243 -8.06 17.18 2.75
C THR A 243 -7.29 16.69 3.97
N HIS A 244 -6.03 16.35 3.75
CA HIS A 244 -5.08 15.94 4.77
C HIS A 244 -3.67 16.18 4.25
N VAL A 245 -2.93 17.12 4.83
CA VAL A 245 -1.52 17.32 4.52
C VAL A 245 -0.70 16.57 5.57
N ALA A 246 0.25 15.75 5.13
CA ALA A 246 1.18 15.12 6.04
C ALA A 246 1.98 16.20 6.77
N VAL A 247 1.81 16.29 8.08
CA VAL A 247 2.75 17.04 8.91
C VAL A 247 3.97 16.14 9.05
N GLU A 248 5.11 16.53 8.48
CA GLU A 248 6.36 16.01 8.98
C GLU A 248 6.41 16.38 10.46
N GLU A 249 6.24 15.40 11.35
CA GLU A 249 6.96 15.49 12.61
C GLU A 249 8.41 15.59 12.17
N LYS A 250 8.90 16.83 12.04
CA LYS A 250 10.29 17.08 12.34
C LYS A 250 10.43 16.41 13.69
N LEU A 251 11.12 15.28 13.73
CA LEU A 251 11.97 15.06 14.87
C LEU A 251 12.84 16.32 14.91
N LEU A 252 12.36 17.31 15.66
CA LEU A 252 13.19 17.97 16.62
C LEU A 252 13.75 16.80 17.45
N LEU A 253 14.77 16.13 16.90
CA LEU A 253 15.97 15.97 17.69
C LEU A 253 16.22 17.40 18.15
N HIS A 254 15.73 17.72 19.36
CA HIS A 254 16.36 18.75 20.17
C HIS A 254 17.82 18.49 19.94
N GLY A 255 18.48 19.45 19.31
CA GLY A 255 19.79 19.21 18.73
C GLY A 255 20.62 18.48 19.77
N TYR A 256 21.48 17.58 19.34
CA TYR A 256 22.52 17.04 20.21
C TYR A 256 23.30 18.17 20.93
N TYR A 257 23.12 19.43 20.51
CA TYR A 257 23.56 20.69 21.12
C TYR A 257 22.51 21.51 21.93
N GLU A 258 21.20 21.26 21.84
CA GLU A 258 20.18 22.00 22.63
C GLU A 258 19.94 21.42 24.03
N LEU A 259 20.33 20.15 24.27
CA LEU A 259 20.43 19.60 25.63
C LEU A 259 21.63 20.17 26.42
N PHE A 260 22.56 20.84 25.73
CA PHE A 260 23.69 21.53 26.33
C PHE A 260 23.43 23.03 26.25
N GLY A 261 22.57 23.53 27.13
CA GLY A 261 22.53 24.96 27.42
C GLY A 261 23.95 25.46 27.76
N MET A 262 24.14 26.78 27.70
CA MET A 262 25.40 27.52 27.95
C MET A 262 26.13 27.20 29.28
N ALA A 263 25.62 26.28 30.11
CA ALA A 263 26.10 25.92 31.44
C ALA A 263 26.77 24.54 31.56
N GLY A 264 26.87 23.74 30.49
CA GLY A 264 27.64 22.48 30.50
C GLY A 264 26.93 21.24 31.06
N TYR A 265 27.54 20.07 30.84
CA TYR A 265 27.03 18.71 31.09
C TYR A 265 26.73 18.40 32.57
N ASP A 266 25.48 18.07 32.93
CA ASP A 266 25.11 17.46 34.22
C ASP A 266 24.90 15.95 34.07
N GLU A 267 25.91 15.19 34.50
CA GLU A 267 25.93 13.73 34.49
C GLU A 267 24.78 13.10 35.32
N LYS A 268 24.27 13.80 36.35
CA LYS A 268 23.17 13.30 37.18
C LYS A 268 21.84 13.33 36.44
N GLU A 269 21.60 14.35 35.64
CA GLU A 269 20.37 14.49 34.87
C GLU A 269 20.33 13.47 33.72
N TYR A 270 21.46 13.27 33.03
CA TYR A 270 21.62 12.20 32.05
C TYR A 270 21.34 10.81 32.64
N MET A 271 21.93 10.50 33.79
CA MET A 271 21.69 9.24 34.50
C MET A 271 20.22 9.04 34.91
N ARG A 272 19.51 10.12 35.26
CA ARG A 272 18.09 10.08 35.60
C ARG A 272 17.23 9.77 34.38
N LEU A 273 17.54 10.36 33.23
CA LEU A 273 16.85 10.13 31.96
C LEU A 273 17.05 8.69 31.46
N MET A 274 18.28 8.19 31.51
CA MET A 274 18.59 6.81 31.09
C MET A 274 17.87 5.76 31.94
N ARG A 275 17.75 5.98 33.27
CA ARG A 275 16.97 5.11 34.15
C ARG A 275 15.47 5.16 33.85
N LYS A 276 14.92 6.33 33.54
CA LYS A 276 13.49 6.50 33.21
C LYS A 276 13.09 5.72 31.95
N HIS A 277 14.01 5.57 31.00
CA HIS A 277 13.78 4.83 29.75
C HIS A 277 14.32 3.39 29.75
N GLY A 278 14.70 2.85 30.92
CA GLY A 278 15.07 1.44 31.08
C GLY A 278 16.41 1.04 30.46
N MET A 279 17.26 2.01 30.11
CA MET A 279 18.57 1.75 29.49
C MET A 279 19.65 1.54 30.56
N LYS A 280 20.44 0.46 30.45
CA LYS A 280 21.57 0.21 31.37
C LYS A 280 22.73 1.13 31.02
N VAL A 281 23.21 1.91 31.99
CA VAL A 281 24.41 2.74 31.83
C VAL A 281 25.64 1.91 32.18
N SER A 282 26.54 1.72 31.23
CA SER A 282 27.84 1.10 31.48
C SER A 282 28.81 2.13 32.08
N THR A 283 29.17 1.97 33.35
CA THR A 283 30.23 2.77 33.97
C THR A 283 31.59 2.19 33.57
N SER A 284 32.23 2.75 32.54
CA SER A 284 33.65 2.50 32.25
C SER A 284 34.45 3.78 32.44
N ASN A 285 35.61 3.62 33.08
CA ASN A 285 36.71 4.58 33.27
C ASN A 285 36.62 5.58 34.44
N ARG A 286 36.81 5.04 35.66
CA ARG A 286 37.76 5.66 36.59
C ARG A 286 39.18 5.27 36.18
N LYS A 287 39.89 6.17 35.52
CA LYS A 287 41.35 6.29 35.63
C LYS A 287 41.69 7.77 35.58
N SER A 288 41.65 8.40 36.74
CA SER A 288 42.40 9.61 37.03
C SER A 288 43.89 9.26 37.01
N HIS A 289 44.63 9.87 36.09
CA HIS A 289 46.05 10.09 36.27
C HIS A 289 46.19 11.32 37.18
N GLU A 290 46.64 11.10 38.41
CA GLU A 290 47.37 12.09 39.20
C GLU A 290 48.84 11.61 39.22
N ASP A 291 49.74 12.54 38.92
CA ASP A 291 51.20 12.55 39.09
C ASP A 291 52.07 11.37 38.60
#